data_AF-A0A7W6DPE0-F1
#
_entry.id   AF-A0A7W6DPE0-F1
#
_cell.length_a   1.000
_cell.length_b   1.000
_cell.length_c   1.000
_cell.angle_alpha   90.00
_cell.angle_beta   90.00
_cell.angle_gamma   90.00
#
_symmetry.space_group_name_H-M   'P 1'
#
loop_
_entity.id
_entity.type
_entity.pdbx_description
1 polymer ?
#
loop_
_entity_poly.entity_id
_entity_poly.type
_entity_poly.pdbx_seq_one_letter_code
_entity_poly.pdbx_strand_id
1 'polypeptide(L)'
;MDQHPTPTPPAPAAPTPPDRARWTPERQRLFLAALLATGNVTQAARAAGMSRASAHRLRRRLRGTPFDRTWDRALALNAQRLADPFAPDPRATRPAQPVTQRARR
;
A
#
# COMPACT_ATOMS: atom_id res chain seq x y z
N MET A 1 -12.94 -30.96 52.47
CA MET A 1 -12.31 -31.44 51.22
C MET A 1 -13.48 -31.90 50.37
N ASP A 2 -13.89 -31.23 49.30
CA ASP A 2 -13.10 -30.55 48.27
C ASP A 2 -13.79 -29.28 47.78
N GLN A 3 -13.10 -28.14 47.88
CA GLN A 3 -13.49 -26.90 47.21
C GLN A 3 -13.07 -27.01 45.75
N HIS A 4 -14.03 -27.03 44.83
CA HIS A 4 -13.75 -26.85 43.40
C HIS A 4 -13.33 -25.40 43.15
N PRO A 5 -12.12 -25.11 42.61
CA PRO A 5 -11.79 -23.76 42.17
C PRO A 5 -12.56 -23.46 40.87
N THR A 6 -13.31 -22.37 40.84
CA THR A 6 -13.85 -21.80 39.61
C THR A 6 -12.72 -21.26 38.74
N PRO A 7 -12.65 -21.57 37.42
CA PRO A 7 -11.70 -20.94 36.54
C PRO A 7 -12.07 -19.47 36.34
N THR A 8 -11.15 -18.58 36.69
CA THR A 8 -11.23 -17.15 36.41
C THR A 8 -11.46 -16.92 34.90
N PRO A 9 -12.45 -16.11 34.49
CA PRO A 9 -12.63 -15.78 33.08
C PRO A 9 -11.43 -14.95 32.58
N PRO A 10 -10.84 -15.25 31.41
CA PRO A 10 -9.79 -14.41 30.85
C PRO A 10 -10.38 -13.05 30.46
N ALA A 11 -9.77 -11.99 30.97
CA ALA A 11 -10.09 -10.60 30.63
C ALA A 11 -10.11 -10.39 29.10
N PRO A 12 -10.96 -9.48 28.57
CA PRO A 12 -11.05 -9.23 27.14
C PRO A 12 -9.69 -8.78 26.60
N ALA A 13 -9.23 -9.50 25.58
CA ALA A 13 -7.95 -9.27 24.92
C ALA A 13 -7.79 -7.79 24.57
N ALA A 14 -6.68 -7.21 25.02
CA ALA A 14 -6.24 -5.88 24.63
C ALA A 14 -6.27 -5.73 23.09
N PRO A 15 -6.58 -4.54 22.55
CA PRO A 15 -6.59 -4.30 21.12
C PRO A 15 -5.22 -4.71 20.56
N THR A 16 -5.25 -5.67 19.63
CA THR A 16 -4.05 -6.11 18.92
C THR A 16 -3.40 -4.89 18.28
N PRO A 17 -2.08 -4.70 18.42
CA PRO A 17 -1.38 -3.62 17.74
C PRO A 17 -1.73 -3.67 16.24
N PRO A 18 -2.01 -2.53 15.59
CA PRO A 18 -2.45 -2.50 14.20
C PRO A 18 -1.52 -3.38 13.37
N ASP A 19 -2.11 -4.30 12.60
CA ASP A 19 -1.40 -5.30 11.79
C ASP A 19 -0.16 -4.66 11.17
N ARG A 20 1.00 -5.17 11.58
CA ARG A 20 2.32 -4.63 11.24
C ARG A 20 2.49 -4.59 9.72
N ALA A 21 2.07 -3.51 9.08
CA ALA A 21 2.30 -3.14 7.68
C ALA A 21 2.67 -4.32 6.75
N ARG A 22 1.80 -5.32 6.62
CA ARG A 22 2.02 -6.45 5.69
C ARG A 22 1.59 -6.07 4.29
N TRP A 23 2.36 -6.52 3.30
CA TRP A 23 1.99 -6.42 1.90
C TRP A 23 0.94 -7.48 1.56
N THR A 24 -0.33 -7.13 1.71
CA THR A 24 -1.45 -7.97 1.26
C THR A 24 -1.67 -7.81 -0.25
N PRO A 25 -2.33 -8.76 -0.93
CA PRO A 25 -2.67 -8.64 -2.35
C PRO A 25 -3.47 -7.37 -2.67
N GLU A 26 -4.36 -6.93 -1.78
CA GLU A 26 -5.15 -5.71 -1.94
C GLU A 26 -4.24 -4.47 -1.95
N ARG A 27 -3.29 -4.39 -1.02
CA ARG A 27 -2.30 -3.29 -0.99
C ARG A 27 -1.39 -3.30 -2.21
N GLN A 28 -1.02 -4.48 -2.72
CA GLN A 28 -0.26 -4.60 -3.96
C GLN A 28 -1.05 -4.08 -5.17
N ARG A 29 -2.34 -4.42 -5.28
CA ARG A 29 -3.23 -3.92 -6.33
C ARG A 29 -3.39 -2.41 -6.25
N LEU A 30 -3.63 -1.87 -5.04
CA LEU A 30 -3.80 -0.43 -4.83
C LEU A 30 -2.50 0.34 -5.13
N PHE A 31 -1.35 -0.23 -4.77
CA PHE A 31 -0.04 0.28 -5.15
C PHE A 31 0.13 0.35 -6.67
N LEU A 32 -0.18 -0.73 -7.40
CA LEU A 32 -0.03 -0.77 -8.86
C LEU A 32 -0.98 0.20 -9.56
N ALA A 33 -2.24 0.31 -9.09
CA ALA A 33 -3.21 1.27 -9.60
C ALA A 33 -2.74 2.72 -9.40
N ALA A 34 -2.23 3.04 -8.20
CA ALA A 34 -1.69 4.36 -7.92
C ALA A 34 -0.39 4.64 -8.72
N LEU A 35 0.43 3.62 -8.98
CA LEU A 35 1.64 3.74 -9.80
C LEU A 35 1.31 4.03 -11.26
N LEU A 36 0.29 3.35 -11.82
CA LEU A 36 -0.24 3.61 -13.16
C LEU A 36 -0.78 5.03 -13.32
N ALA A 37 -1.44 5.56 -12.28
CA ALA A 37 -2.06 6.87 -12.31
C ALA A 37 -1.06 8.03 -12.13
N THR A 38 -0.01 7.81 -11.32
CA THR A 38 0.88 8.90 -10.88
C THR A 38 2.31 8.79 -11.42
N GLY A 39 2.74 7.60 -11.83
CA GLY A 39 4.15 7.30 -12.13
C GLY A 39 5.10 7.43 -10.94
N ASN A 40 4.60 7.72 -9.73
CA ASN A 40 5.44 8.04 -8.57
C ASN A 40 5.33 6.96 -7.49
N VAL A 41 6.42 6.20 -7.33
CA VAL A 41 6.54 5.11 -6.35
C VAL A 41 6.28 5.57 -4.91
N THR A 42 6.69 6.79 -4.54
CA THR A 42 6.47 7.32 -3.18
C THR A 42 5.00 7.59 -2.94
N GLN A 43 4.30 8.19 -3.90
CA GLN A 43 2.86 8.44 -3.81
C GLN A 43 2.06 7.13 -3.83
N ALA A 44 2.41 6.22 -4.73
CA ALA A 44 1.78 4.91 -4.81
C ALA A 44 1.95 4.08 -3.53
N ALA A 45 3.14 4.11 -2.92
CA ALA A 45 3.38 3.46 -1.64
C ALA A 45 2.53 4.07 -0.53
N ARG A 46 2.44 5.40 -0.45
CA ARG A 46 1.62 6.10 0.55
C ARG A 46 0.14 5.75 0.39
N ALA A 47 -0.37 5.71 -0.85
CA ALA A 47 -1.74 5.28 -1.12
C ALA A 47 -2.02 3.87 -0.58
N ALA A 48 -1.06 2.95 -0.74
CA ALA A 48 -1.12 1.58 -0.21
C ALA A 48 -0.87 1.46 1.31
N GLY A 49 -0.70 2.58 2.03
CA GLY A 49 -0.35 2.60 3.45
C GLY A 49 1.07 2.08 3.74
N MET A 50 1.96 2.17 2.76
CA MET A 50 3.31 1.60 2.77
C MET A 50 4.39 2.67 2.60
N SER A 51 5.60 2.35 3.06
CA SER A 51 6.76 3.20 2.80
C SER A 51 7.39 2.87 1.44
N ARG A 52 8.03 3.87 0.82
CA ARG A 52 8.81 3.66 -0.41
C ARG A 52 9.85 2.54 -0.23
N ALA A 53 10.52 2.50 0.92
CA ALA A 53 11.52 1.48 1.23
C ALA A 53 10.90 0.07 1.30
N SER A 54 9.71 -0.09 1.88
CA SER A 54 9.03 -1.39 1.90
C SER A 54 8.55 -1.81 0.51
N ALA A 55 8.14 -0.86 -0.34
CA ALA A 55 7.78 -1.14 -1.73
C ALA A 55 8.97 -1.66 -2.55
N HIS A 56 10.15 -1.03 -2.43
CA HIS A 56 11.37 -1.54 -3.09
C HIS A 56 11.81 -2.91 -2.54
N ARG A 57 11.67 -3.15 -1.22
CA ARG A 57 11.93 -4.46 -0.61
C ARG A 57 10.99 -5.52 -1.18
N LEU A 58 9.69 -5.22 -1.29
CA LEU A 58 8.71 -6.10 -1.90
C LEU A 58 9.09 -6.41 -3.34
N ARG A 59 9.40 -5.39 -4.14
CA ARG A 59 9.79 -5.55 -5.54
C ARG A 59 11.00 -6.48 -5.69
N ARG A 60 12.03 -6.33 -4.85
CA ARG A 60 13.20 -7.24 -4.84
C ARG A 60 12.83 -8.69 -4.50
N ARG A 61 11.90 -8.91 -3.58
CA ARG A 61 11.43 -10.27 -3.20
C ARG A 61 10.60 -10.92 -4.31
N LEU A 62 9.87 -10.11 -5.08
CA LEU A 62 8.97 -10.55 -6.14
C LEU A 62 9.57 -10.37 -7.55
N ARG A 63 10.89 -10.22 -7.67
CA ARG A 63 11.60 -10.14 -8.96
C ARG A 63 11.20 -11.34 -9.84
N GLY A 64 10.89 -11.08 -11.11
CA GLY A 64 10.50 -12.13 -12.08
C GLY A 64 9.05 -12.62 -11.99
N THR A 65 8.32 -12.24 -10.94
CA THR A 65 6.89 -12.55 -10.80
C THR A 65 6.04 -11.63 -11.69
N PRO A 66 4.74 -11.95 -11.90
CA PRO A 66 3.82 -11.05 -12.60
C PRO A 66 3.71 -9.66 -11.96
N PHE A 67 3.93 -9.53 -10.64
CA PHE A 67 3.91 -8.24 -9.94
C PHE A 67 5.03 -7.31 -10.44
N ASP A 68 6.26 -7.81 -10.58
CA ASP A 68 7.40 -7.01 -11.06
C ASP A 68 7.19 -6.57 -12.51
N ARG A 69 6.67 -7.47 -13.38
CA ARG A 69 6.30 -7.10 -14.75
C ARG A 69 5.20 -6.06 -14.82
N THR A 70 4.19 -6.18 -13.93
CA THR A 70 3.08 -5.23 -13.86
C THR A 70 3.56 -3.87 -13.35
N TRP A 71 4.53 -3.86 -12.44
CA TRP A 71 5.19 -2.63 -11.99
C TRP A 71 5.88 -1.90 -13.15
N ASP A 72 6.69 -2.62 -13.93
CA ASP A 72 7.40 -2.00 -15.06
C ASP A 72 6.42 -1.56 -16.16
N ARG A 73 5.40 -2.39 -16.44
CA ARG A 73 4.30 -2.01 -17.34
C ARG A 73 3.56 -0.78 -16.84
N ALA A 74 3.36 -0.64 -15.53
CA ALA A 74 2.69 0.53 -14.96
C ALA A 74 3.45 1.83 -15.22
N LEU A 75 4.77 1.80 -15.02
CA LEU A 75 5.64 2.93 -15.32
C LEU A 75 5.68 3.23 -16.83
N ALA A 76 5.79 2.19 -17.66
CA ALA A 76 5.81 2.34 -19.12
C ALA A 76 4.50 2.93 -19.65
N LEU A 77 3.34 2.48 -19.15
CA LEU A 77 2.03 3.01 -19.53
C LEU A 77 1.87 4.46 -19.09
N ASN A 78 2.30 4.81 -17.87
CA ASN A 78 2.27 6.21 -17.42
C ASN A 78 3.18 7.10 -18.30
N ALA A 79 4.37 6.61 -18.66
CA ALA A 79 5.29 7.33 -19.55
C ALA A 79 4.70 7.51 -20.96
N GLN A 80 4.09 6.46 -21.52
CA GLN A 80 3.39 6.53 -22.80
C GLN A 80 2.25 7.54 -22.76
N ARG A 81 1.44 7.54 -21.69
CA ARG A 81 0.38 8.53 -21.49
C ARG A 81 0.90 9.96 -21.40
N LEU A 82 2.05 10.18 -20.77
CA LEU A 82 2.64 11.52 -20.68
C LEU A 82 3.23 11.99 -22.03
N ALA A 83 3.62 11.05 -22.89
CA ALA A 83 4.09 11.33 -24.25
C ALA A 83 2.94 11.50 -25.26
N ASP A 84 1.74 11.02 -24.94
CA ASP A 84 0.55 11.16 -25.76
C ASP A 84 0.01 12.61 -25.68
N PRO A 85 0.03 13.39 -26.76
CA PRO A 85 -0.41 14.78 -26.77
C PRO A 85 -1.92 14.95 -26.53
N PHE A 86 -2.71 13.88 -26.65
CA PHE A 86 -4.15 13.89 -26.44
C PHE A 86 -4.56 13.27 -25.09
N ALA A 87 -3.61 12.75 -24.31
CA ALA A 87 -3.93 12.20 -23.02
C ALA A 87 -4.38 13.32 -22.06
N PRO A 88 -5.49 13.13 -21.32
CA PRO A 88 -5.93 14.11 -20.34
C PRO A 88 -4.85 14.28 -19.26
N ASP A 89 -4.58 15.54 -18.89
CA ASP A 89 -3.58 15.87 -17.87
C ASP A 89 -3.90 15.10 -16.56
N PRO A 90 -2.99 14.24 -16.08
CA PRO A 90 -3.27 13.37 -14.94
C PRO A 90 -3.35 14.12 -13.60
N ARG A 91 -2.96 15.40 -13.56
CA ARG A 91 -3.13 16.28 -12.40
C ARG A 91 -4.56 16.84 -12.36
N ALA A 92 -5.25 16.95 -13.49
CA ALA A 92 -6.62 17.41 -13.57
C ALA A 92 -7.61 16.41 -12.93
N THR A 93 -7.38 15.10 -13.06
CA THR A 93 -8.28 14.06 -12.52
C THR A 93 -7.97 13.68 -11.07
N ARG A 94 -7.14 14.44 -10.34
CA ARG A 94 -6.68 14.05 -9.00
C ARG A 94 -7.86 13.98 -8.01
N PRO A 95 -8.32 12.80 -7.55
CA PRO A 95 -9.19 12.78 -6.38
C PRO A 95 -8.35 13.27 -5.21
N ALA A 96 -8.86 14.28 -4.50
CA ALA A 96 -8.25 14.83 -3.31
C ALA A 96 -7.93 13.69 -2.33
N GLN A 97 -6.67 13.27 -2.27
CA GLN A 97 -6.24 12.32 -1.26
C GLN A 97 -6.25 13.07 0.07
N PRO A 98 -6.96 12.58 1.10
CA PRO A 98 -6.85 13.16 2.43
C PRO A 98 -5.40 13.05 2.86
N VAL A 99 -4.74 14.20 2.99
CA VAL A 99 -3.40 14.31 3.55
C VAL A 99 -3.52 13.96 5.03
N THR A 100 -3.42 12.68 5.36
CA THR A 100 -3.14 12.26 6.74
C THR A 100 -1.64 12.42 6.98
N GLN A 101 -1.15 13.64 6.83
CA GLN A 101 0.16 14.08 7.31
C GLN A 101 0.00 14.28 8.82
N ARG A 102 0.04 13.19 9.60
CA ARG A 102 0.10 13.35 11.05
C ARG A 102 1.52 13.74 11.42
N ALA A 103 1.63 15.01 11.82
CA ALA A 103 2.82 15.66 12.36
C ALA A 103 3.54 14.77 13.36
N ARG A 104 4.87 14.71 13.22
CA ARG A 104 5.77 14.36 14.33
C ARG A 104 6.68 15.55 14.55
N ARG A 105 6.31 16.39 15.52
CA ARG A 105 7.23 17.05 16.44
C ARG A 105 6.70 16.85 17.84
#